data_AF-A0A7J4LH92-F1
#
_entry.id   AF-A0A7J4LH92-F1
#
_cell.length_a   1.000
_cell.length_b   1.000
_cell.length_c   1.000
_cell.angle_alpha   90.00
_cell.angle_beta   90.00
_cell.angle_gamma   90.00
#
_symmetry.space_group_name_H-M   'P 1'
#
loop_
_entity.id
_entity.type
_entity.pdbx_description
1 polymer ?
#
loop_
_entity_poly.entity_id
_entity_poly.type
_entity_poly.pdbx_seq_one_letter_code
_entity_poly.pdbx_strand_id
1 'polypeptide(L)' 'MALKTLKNVDEKTWYKFKNLAVRNRINMGALLSNMVDNYDSRSKELWNQILYGEKLLNDKEAKEMHEHVAKLRKEYGFRR' A
#
# COMPACT_ATOMS: atom_id res chain seq x y z
N MET A 1 -17.12 13.77 17.83
CA MET A 1 -15.95 12.90 17.56
C MET A 1 -15.88 11.83 18.64
N ALA A 2 -15.67 10.57 18.28
CA ALA A 2 -15.46 9.51 19.27
C ALA A 2 -14.06 9.64 19.88
N LEU A 3 -13.96 9.66 21.21
CA LEU A 3 -12.68 9.64 21.91
C LEU A 3 -12.03 8.27 21.68
N LYS A 4 -10.87 8.27 21.03
CA LYS A 4 -10.07 7.05 20.81
C LYS A 4 -8.87 7.07 21.77
N THR A 5 -8.64 5.96 22.46
CA THR A 5 -7.48 5.77 23.34
C THR A 5 -6.46 4.85 22.68
N LEU A 6 -5.17 5.19 22.81
CA LEU A 6 -4.07 4.33 22.38
C LEU A 6 -3.77 3.33 23.51
N LYS A 7 -3.86 2.04 23.20
CA LYS A 7 -3.51 0.96 24.13
C LYS A 7 -2.05 0.54 23.93
N ASN A 8 -1.43 0.01 24.99
CA ASN A 8 -0.09 -0.58 24.96
C ASN A 8 1.03 0.36 24.50
N VAL A 9 0.99 1.62 24.94
CA VAL A 9 2.08 2.56 24.73
C VAL A 9 2.89 2.64 26.01
N ASP A 10 4.15 2.21 25.95
CA ASP A 10 5.10 2.36 27.05
C ASP A 10 5.57 3.80 27.18
N GLU A 11 6.03 4.18 28.38
CA GLU A 11 6.45 5.55 28.68
C GLU A 11 7.57 6.04 27.75
N LYS A 12 8.50 5.15 27.37
CA LYS A 12 9.60 5.48 26.47
C LYS A 12 9.09 5.84 25.08
N THR A 13 8.12 5.10 24.55
CA THR A 13 7.48 5.42 23.26
C THR A 13 6.65 6.70 23.36
N TRP A 14 5.92 6.89 24.47
CA TRP A 14 5.18 8.13 24.70
C TRP A 14 6.09 9.37 24.74
N TYR A 15 7.24 9.26 25.40
CA TYR A 15 8.25 10.32 25.43
C TYR A 15 8.81 10.63 24.03
N LYS A 16 9.08 9.59 23.23
CA LYS A 16 9.51 9.77 21.84
C LYS A 16 8.47 10.54 21.02
N PHE A 17 7.18 10.20 21.14
CA PHE A 17 6.12 10.93 20.45
C PHE A 17 6.07 12.41 20.85
N LYS A 18 6.24 12.70 22.15
CA LYS A 18 6.26 14.09 22.65
C LYS A 18 7.40 14.88 22.02
N ASN A 19 8.60 14.31 22.04
CA ASN A 19 9.76 14.95 21.43
C ASN A 19 9.59 15.15 19.92
N LEU A 20 8.97 14.19 19.25
CA LEU A 20 8.70 14.29 17.81
C LEU A 20 7.71 15.43 17.51
N ALA A 21 6.64 15.56 18.31
CA ALA A 21 5.66 16.64 18.17
C ALA A 21 6.31 18.01 18.38
N VAL A 22 7.14 18.15 19.43
CA VAL A 22 7.89 19.38 19.74
C VAL A 22 8.85 19.75 18.60
N ARG A 23 9.63 18.79 18.11
CA ARG A 23 10.58 19.00 16.99
C ARG A 23 9.89 19.51 15.73
N ASN A 24 8.68 19.00 15.45
CA ASN A 24 7.90 19.39 14.28
C ASN A 24 6.99 20.60 14.54
N ARG A 25 7.02 21.20 15.74
CA ARG A 25 6.19 22.35 16.14
C ARG A 25 4.69 22.12 15.92
N ILE A 26 4.23 20.89 16.12
CA ILE A 26 2.82 20.52 16.02
C ILE A 26 2.32 19.95 17.35
N ASN A 27 1.01 20.04 17.59
CA ASN A 27 0.43 19.40 18.76
C ASN A 27 0.38 17.87 18.59
N MET A 28 0.33 17.15 19.70
CA MET A 28 0.35 15.68 19.70
C MET A 28 -0.83 15.08 18.94
N GLY A 29 -2.02 15.67 19.05
CA GLY A 29 -3.21 15.18 18.36
C GLY A 29 -3.03 15.22 16.83
N ALA A 30 -2.53 16.33 16.31
CA ALA A 30 -2.23 16.51 14.89
C ALA A 30 -1.13 15.56 14.42
N LEU A 31 -0.09 15.33 15.22
CA LEU A 31 0.94 14.35 14.90
C LEU A 31 0.33 12.95 14.73
N LEU A 32 -0.47 12.50 15.71
CA LEU A 32 -1.08 11.17 15.69
C LEU A 32 -2.08 11.02 14.54
N SER A 33 -2.92 12.02 14.29
CA SER A 33 -3.83 12.02 13.13
C SER A 33 -3.07 11.91 11.82
N ASN A 34 -2.02 12.73 11.62
CA ASN A 34 -1.21 12.67 10.42
C ASN A 34 -0.52 11.31 10.24
N MET A 35 -0.11 10.66 11.32
CA MET A 35 0.48 9.31 11.26
C MET A 35 -0.55 8.27 10.81
N VAL A 36 -1.78 8.33 11.31
CA VAL A 36 -2.87 7.44 10.90
C VAL A 36 -3.24 7.68 9.44
N ASP A 37 -3.43 8.94 9.05
CA ASP A 37 -3.79 9.31 7.68
C ASP A 37 -2.72 8.87 6.67
N ASN A 38 -1.43 9.01 7.03
CA ASN A 38 -0.31 8.53 6.22
C ASN A 38 -0.23 7.00 6.15
N TYR A 39 -0.61 6.29 7.20
CA TYR A 39 -0.66 4.83 7.17
C TYR A 39 -1.79 4.35 6.25
N ASP A 40 -2.97 4.93 6.38
CA ASP A 40 -4.13 4.59 5.57
C ASP A 40 -3.91 4.93 4.09
N SER A 41 -3.27 6.07 3.79
CA SER A 41 -2.94 6.45 2.41
C SER A 41 -1.92 5.49 1.78
N ARG A 42 -0.86 5.11 2.50
CA ARG A 42 0.14 4.14 2.04
C ARG A 42 -0.44 2.74 1.84
N SER A 43 -1.34 2.31 2.72
CA SER A 43 -2.04 1.04 2.55
C SER A 43 -2.87 1.04 1.26
N LYS A 44 -3.59 2.12 0.98
CA LYS A 44 -4.33 2.29 -0.27
C LYS A 44 -3.40 2.35 -1.48
N GLU A 45 -2.27 3.03 -1.39
CA GLU A 45 -1.29 3.11 -2.47
C GLU A 45 -0.72 1.73 -2.82
N LEU A 46 -0.37 0.91 -1.82
CA LEU A 46 0.08 -0.48 -2.03
C LEU A 46 -0.98 -1.31 -2.75
N TRP A 47 -2.22 -1.27 -2.26
CA TRP A 47 -3.30 -2.02 -2.90
C TRP A 47 -3.62 -1.48 -4.29
N ASN A 48 -3.51 -0.16 -4.50
CA ASN A 48 -3.69 0.43 -5.82
C ASN A 48 -2.58 0.02 -6.79
N GLN A 49 -1.34 -0.11 -6.33
CA GLN A 49 -0.25 -0.64 -7.16
C GLN A 49 -0.45 -2.13 -7.49
N ILE A 50 -0.99 -2.92 -6.56
CA ILE A 50 -1.27 -4.35 -6.79
C ILE A 50 -2.47 -4.55 -7.73
N LEU A 51 -3.54 -3.79 -7.53
CA LEU A 51 -4.83 -3.97 -8.22
C LEU A 51 -4.94 -3.15 -9.51
N TYR A 52 -4.27 -2.00 -9.55
CA TYR A 52 -4.30 -1.04 -10.66
C TYR A 52 -2.89 -0.67 -11.13
N GLY A 53 -1.88 -1.48 -10.79
CA GLY A 53 -0.57 -1.40 -11.45
C GLY A 53 -0.77 -1.34 -12.95
N GLU A 54 -0.07 -0.43 -13.63
CA GLU A 54 -0.26 -0.12 -15.05
C GLU A 54 -0.47 -1.40 -15.86
N LYS A 55 -1.52 -1.40 -16.70
CA LYS A 55 -1.65 -2.42 -17.75
C LYS A 55 -0.38 -2.34 -18.59
N LEU A 56 0.56 -3.26 -18.33
CA LEU A 56 1.83 -3.37 -19.06
C LEU A 56 1.59 -3.61 -20.55
N LEU A 57 0.44 -4.20 -20.87
CA LEU A 57 -0.01 -4.49 -22.23
C LEU A 57 -1.39 -3.90 -22.44
N ASN A 58 -1.61 -3.28 -23.59
CA ASN A 58 -2.97 -2.97 -24.03
C ASN A 58 -3.73 -4.27 -24.35
N ASP A 59 -5.06 -4.20 -24.46
CA ASP A 59 -5.90 -5.40 -24.61
C ASP A 59 -5.57 -6.21 -25.88
N LYS A 60 -5.04 -5.56 -26.92
CA LYS A 60 -4.61 -6.21 -28.15
C LYS A 60 -3.31 -6.99 -27.92
N GLU A 61 -2.30 -6.35 -27.34
CA GLU A 61 -1.01 -6.97 -27.01
C GLU A 61 -1.18 -8.15 -26.04
N ALA A 62 -2.06 -8.01 -25.05
CA ALA A 62 -2.36 -9.07 -24.11
C ALA A 62 -2.99 -10.30 -24.81
N LYS A 63 -3.89 -10.06 -25.77
CA LYS A 63 -4.53 -11.11 -26.57
C LYS A 63 -3.52 -11.82 -27.48
N GLU A 64 -2.68 -11.05 -28.17
CA GLU A 64 -1.63 -11.59 -29.05
C GLU A 64 -0.62 -12.44 -28.27
N MET A 65 -0.18 -11.95 -27.09
CA MET A 65 0.72 -12.70 -26.22
C MET A 65 0.08 -14.00 -25.72
N HIS A 66 -1.20 -13.95 -25.33
CA HIS A 66 -1.93 -15.15 -24.90
C HIS A 66 -2.04 -16.19 -26.03
N GLU A 67 -2.40 -15.77 -27.24
CA GLU A 67 -2.49 -16.65 -28.42
C GLU A 67 -1.14 -17.25 -28.80
N HIS A 68 -0.06 -16.46 -28.74
CA HIS A 68 1.29 -16.92 -29.04
C HIS A 68 1.77 -17.97 -28.03
N VAL A 69 1.60 -17.70 -26.74
CA VAL A 69 1.95 -18.66 -25.67
C VAL A 69 1.10 -19.93 -25.76
N ALA A 70 -0.19 -19.81 -26.12
CA ALA A 70 -1.05 -20.97 -26.32
C ALA A 70 -0.58 -21.85 -27.49
N LYS A 71 -0.11 -21.25 -28.60
CA LYS A 71 0.48 -21.99 -29.72
C LYS A 71 1.77 -22.70 -29.32
N LEU A 72 2.71 -21.99 -28.70
CA LEU A 72 3.96 -22.58 -28.20
C LEU A 72 3.69 -23.75 -27.25
N ARG A 73 2.77 -23.58 -26.30
CA ARG A 73 2.43 -24.67 -25.36
C ARG A 73 1.86 -25.91 -26.05
N LYS A 74 1.14 -25.75 -27.16
CA LYS A 74 0.66 -26.87 -27.98
C LYS A 74 1.80 -27.54 -28.75
N GLU A 75 2.68 -26.76 -29.36
CA GLU A 75 3.85 -27.26 -30.11
C GLU A 75 4.80 -28.06 -29.22
N TYR A 76 5.04 -27.61 -28.00
CA TYR A 76 5.90 -28.29 -27.03
C TYR A 76 5.16 -29.34 -26.16
N GLY A 77 3.88 -29.61 -26.45
CA GLY A 77 3.11 -30.69 -25.81
C GLY A 77 2.70 -30.44 -24.35
N PHE A 78 2.81 -29.22 -23.84
CA PHE A 78 2.44 -28.86 -22.46
C PHE A 78 0.92 -28.80 -22.24
N ARG A 79 0.13 -28.55 -23.29
CA ARG A 79 -1.34 -28.70 -23.28
C ARG A 79 -1.80 -29.14 -24.67
N ARG A 80 -2.59 -30.23 -24.73
CA ARG A 80 -3.34 -30.63 -25.93
C ARG A 80 -4.54 -29.71 -26.12
#